data_AF-A0A1V8T524-F1
#
_entry.id   AF-A0A1V8T524-F1
#
_cell.length_a   1.000
_cell.length_b   1.000
_cell.length_c   1.000
_cell.angle_alpha   90.00
_cell.angle_beta   90.00
_cell.angle_gamma   90.00
#
_symmetry.space_group_name_H-M   'P 1'
#
loop_
_entity.id
_entity.type
_entity.pdbx_description
1 polymer ?
#
loop_
_entity_poly.entity_id
_entity_poly.type
_entity_poly.pdbx_seq_one_letter_code
_entity_poly.pdbx_strand_id
1 'polypeptide(L)'
;MHFTATALSSILTLATSTHALSHQTVLNNCNETLYLTYVNSTKSTTGPSPLLAFANTELPIIGIGNSLGVSKSDQYWSPQTPKLILGTSTDNGILYWSVSYVDGDPFAGQNVAVTSAGRVADVCQNSTGYDGKVHAWQTEKRRG
;
A
#
# COMPACT_ATOMS: atom_id res chain seq x y z
N MET A 1 -45.38 -15.36 -50.34
CA MET A 1 -44.26 -14.76 -49.60
C MET A 1 -44.61 -14.81 -48.13
N HIS A 2 -43.84 -15.50 -47.28
CA HIS A 2 -43.92 -15.32 -45.84
C HIS A 2 -42.49 -15.31 -45.29
N PHE A 3 -42.13 -14.21 -44.62
CA PHE A 3 -40.82 -13.94 -44.07
C PHE A 3 -40.73 -14.43 -42.63
N THR A 4 -39.66 -15.14 -42.30
CA THR A 4 -39.22 -15.43 -40.93
C THR A 4 -38.37 -14.29 -40.40
N ALA A 5 -38.73 -13.73 -39.24
CA ALA A 5 -37.92 -12.75 -38.52
C ALA A 5 -37.50 -13.35 -37.18
N THR A 6 -36.22 -13.70 -37.04
CA THR A 6 -35.60 -14.05 -35.76
C THR A 6 -34.93 -12.80 -35.19
N ALA A 7 -35.46 -12.28 -34.09
CA ALA A 7 -34.84 -11.20 -33.33
C ALA A 7 -33.74 -11.78 -32.42
N LEU A 8 -32.48 -11.65 -32.83
CA LEU A 8 -31.33 -11.83 -31.95
C LEU A 8 -31.15 -10.54 -31.13
N SER A 9 -31.57 -10.56 -29.87
CA SER A 9 -31.30 -9.48 -28.92
C SER A 9 -29.94 -9.72 -28.29
N SER A 10 -28.95 -8.95 -28.71
CA SER A 10 -27.59 -8.97 -28.18
C SER A 10 -27.59 -8.51 -26.72
N ILE A 11 -27.25 -9.42 -25.80
CA ILE A 11 -27.04 -9.11 -24.38
C ILE A 11 -25.75 -8.30 -24.28
N LEU A 12 -25.86 -6.99 -24.03
CA LEU A 12 -24.73 -6.17 -23.60
C LEU A 12 -24.32 -6.62 -22.19
N THR A 13 -23.24 -7.41 -22.10
CA THR A 13 -22.56 -7.66 -20.83
C THR A 13 -21.81 -6.41 -20.43
N LEU A 14 -22.31 -5.69 -19.41
CA LEU A 14 -21.52 -4.65 -18.73
C LEU A 14 -20.32 -5.33 -18.05
N ALA A 15 -19.14 -5.18 -18.64
CA ALA A 15 -17.89 -5.53 -17.99
C ALA A 15 -17.71 -4.61 -16.77
N THR A 16 -18.04 -5.10 -15.58
CA THR A 16 -17.66 -4.45 -14.33
C THR A 16 -16.15 -4.52 -14.22
N SER A 17 -15.45 -3.41 -14.50
CA SER A 17 -14.03 -3.28 -14.23
C SER A 17 -13.81 -3.33 -12.73
N THR A 18 -13.45 -4.49 -12.21
CA THR A 18 -12.94 -4.64 -10.85
C THR A 18 -11.61 -3.91 -10.79
N HIS A 19 -11.59 -2.70 -10.23
CA HIS A 19 -10.33 -2.07 -9.86
C HIS A 19 -9.67 -2.98 -8.82
N ALA A 20 -8.54 -3.60 -9.18
CA ALA A 20 -7.76 -4.37 -8.23
C ALA A 20 -7.36 -3.42 -7.09
N LEU A 21 -7.85 -3.69 -5.87
CA LEU A 21 -7.43 -2.95 -4.69
C LEU A 21 -5.93 -3.20 -4.51
N SER A 22 -5.15 -2.13 -4.40
CA SER A 22 -3.74 -2.24 -4.07
C SER A 22 -3.61 -2.47 -2.57
N HIS A 23 -2.64 -3.28 -2.17
CA HIS A 23 -2.39 -3.60 -0.77
C HIS A 23 -0.93 -3.33 -0.42
N GLN A 24 -0.69 -3.00 0.84
CA GLN A 24 0.64 -2.94 1.44
C GLN A 24 0.75 -4.04 2.50
N THR A 25 1.81 -4.84 2.39
CA THR A 25 2.13 -5.89 3.37
C THR A 25 3.26 -5.41 4.27
N VAL A 26 3.08 -5.55 5.58
CA VAL A 26 4.10 -5.25 6.59
C VAL A 26 4.59 -6.56 7.17
N LEU A 27 5.89 -6.83 7.09
CA LEU A 27 6.53 -8.00 7.68
C LEU A 27 7.43 -7.53 8.82
N ASN A 28 7.15 -8.01 10.03
CA ASN A 28 8.01 -7.77 11.18
C ASN A 28 9.00 -8.92 11.32
N ASN A 29 10.23 -8.76 10.81
CA ASN A 29 11.30 -9.75 10.99
C ASN A 29 12.17 -9.47 12.23
N CYS A 30 11.78 -8.50 13.08
CA CYS A 30 12.46 -8.22 14.34
C CYS A 30 12.01 -9.21 15.42
N ASN A 31 12.81 -9.35 16.48
CA ASN A 31 12.45 -10.16 17.66
C ASN A 31 11.56 -9.40 18.67
N GLU A 32 11.09 -8.22 18.30
CA GLU A 32 10.32 -7.30 19.14
C GLU A 32 8.98 -6.96 18.47
N THR A 33 7.99 -6.60 19.27
CA THR A 33 6.69 -6.13 18.76
C THR A 33 6.83 -4.74 18.15
N LEU A 34 6.29 -4.56 16.95
CA LEU A 34 6.13 -3.25 16.31
C LEU A 34 4.70 -2.74 16.53
N TYR A 35 4.51 -1.44 16.41
CA TYR A 35 3.21 -0.80 16.52
C TYR A 35 2.91 -0.04 15.24
N LEU A 36 1.75 -0.34 14.65
CA LEU A 36 1.31 0.17 13.37
C LEU A 36 0.18 1.19 13.57
N THR A 37 0.34 2.37 13.01
CA THR A 37 -0.73 3.39 12.94
C THR A 37 -1.02 3.67 11.48
N TYR A 38 -2.26 3.47 11.06
CA TYR A 38 -2.67 3.65 9.67
C TYR A 38 -3.65 4.80 9.54
N VAL A 39 -3.38 5.71 8.62
CA VAL A 39 -4.27 6.80 8.22
C VAL A 39 -4.69 6.56 6.78
N ASN A 40 -6.00 6.48 6.54
CA ASN A 40 -6.54 6.26 5.20
C ASN A 40 -6.76 7.59 4.44
N SER A 41 -7.20 7.48 3.18
CA SER A 41 -7.53 8.64 2.34
C SER A 41 -8.62 9.57 2.89
N THR A 42 -9.51 9.08 3.76
CA THR A 42 -10.53 9.90 4.44
C THR A 42 -10.04 10.51 5.75
N LYS A 43 -8.74 10.39 6.06
CA LYS A 43 -8.12 10.87 7.31
C LYS A 43 -8.60 10.14 8.57
N SER A 44 -9.30 9.02 8.42
CA SER A 44 -9.58 8.13 9.52
C SER A 44 -8.29 7.43 9.95
N THR A 45 -8.09 7.34 11.26
CA THR A 45 -6.88 6.76 11.84
C THR A 45 -7.22 5.49 12.61
N THR A 46 -6.42 4.43 12.40
CA THR A 46 -6.50 3.14 13.10
C THR A 46 -5.17 2.85 13.77
N GLY A 47 -5.21 2.27 14.97
CA GLY A 47 -4.03 1.95 15.78
C GLY A 47 -3.70 3.02 16.84
N PRO A 48 -2.57 2.88 17.55
CA PRO A 48 -1.49 1.93 17.28
C PRO A 48 -1.89 0.48 17.55
N SER A 49 -1.68 -0.40 16.58
CA SER A 49 -1.98 -1.83 16.68
C SER A 49 -0.70 -2.65 16.72
N PRO A 50 -0.58 -3.64 17.62
CA PRO A 50 0.63 -4.44 17.73
C PRO A 50 0.77 -5.38 16.53
N LEU A 51 1.97 -5.43 15.96
CA LEU A 51 2.45 -6.45 15.05
C LEU A 51 3.54 -7.24 15.76
N LEU A 52 3.20 -8.45 16.20
CA LEU A 52 4.09 -9.32 16.97
C LEU A 52 5.39 -9.64 16.20
N ALA A 53 6.42 -10.02 16.93
CA ALA A 53 7.68 -10.51 16.35
C ALA A 53 7.40 -11.64 15.35
N PHE A 54 8.05 -11.59 14.19
CA PHE A 54 7.92 -12.57 13.09
C PHE A 54 6.51 -12.68 12.47
N ALA A 55 5.63 -11.72 12.73
CA ALA A 55 4.29 -11.66 12.15
C ALA A 55 4.22 -10.77 10.90
N ASN A 56 3.13 -10.89 10.15
CA ASN A 56 2.80 -10.00 9.04
C ASN A 56 1.36 -9.48 9.15
N THR A 57 1.09 -8.38 8.46
CA THR A 57 -0.27 -7.87 8.24
C THR A 57 -0.39 -7.22 6.87
N GLU A 58 -1.61 -7.10 6.38
CA GLU A 58 -1.93 -6.50 5.10
C GLU A 58 -2.96 -5.38 5.29
N LEU A 59 -2.68 -4.23 4.69
CA LEU A 59 -3.54 -3.05 4.76
C LEU A 59 -3.92 -2.61 3.33
N PRO A 60 -5.16 -2.20 3.09
CA PRO A 60 -5.55 -1.71 1.77
C PRO A 60 -4.93 -0.33 1.50
N ILE A 61 -4.67 -0.05 0.22
CA ILE A 61 -4.32 1.29 -0.27
C ILE A 61 -5.52 1.78 -1.07
N ILE A 62 -6.26 2.73 -0.52
CA ILE A 62 -7.51 3.23 -1.12
C ILE A 62 -7.34 4.70 -1.45
N GLY A 63 -7.33 5.03 -2.74
CA GLY A 63 -7.26 6.42 -3.20
C GLY A 63 -5.95 7.11 -2.79
N ILE A 64 -6.04 8.42 -2.58
CA ILE A 64 -4.88 9.29 -2.38
C ILE A 64 -4.66 9.62 -0.90
N GLY A 65 -3.40 9.60 -0.46
CA GLY A 65 -2.98 10.13 0.83
C GLY A 65 -3.12 9.16 2.00
N ASN A 66 -2.85 7.87 1.78
CA ASN A 66 -2.72 6.89 2.84
C ASN A 66 -1.33 7.00 3.49
N SER A 67 -1.24 6.68 4.77
CA SER A 67 0.01 6.72 5.53
C SER A 67 0.04 5.59 6.54
N LEU A 68 1.13 4.83 6.56
CA LEU A 68 1.42 3.84 7.57
C LEU A 68 2.62 4.29 8.40
N GLY A 69 2.37 4.55 9.67
CA GLY A 69 3.37 4.76 10.69
C GLY A 69 3.79 3.44 11.34
N VAL A 70 5.09 3.24 11.54
CA VAL A 70 5.66 2.09 12.23
C VAL A 70 6.60 2.57 13.34
N SER A 71 6.35 2.15 14.58
CA SER A 71 7.17 2.46 15.75
C SER A 71 7.46 1.21 16.58
N LYS A 72 8.48 1.27 17.45
CA LYS A 72 8.77 0.23 18.46
C LYS A 72 8.04 0.44 19.79
N SER A 73 7.19 1.47 19.85
CA SER A 73 6.44 1.90 21.03
C SER A 73 4.99 2.16 20.65
N ASP A 74 4.07 1.88 21.57
CA ASP A 74 2.64 2.20 21.43
C ASP A 74 2.35 3.70 21.59
N GLN A 75 3.34 4.50 22.01
CA GLN A 75 3.22 5.95 22.18
C GLN A 75 3.40 6.72 20.86
N TYR A 76 2.75 6.29 19.77
CA TYR A 76 2.95 6.80 18.40
C TYR A 76 2.90 8.33 18.28
N TRP A 77 1.96 8.96 18.98
CA TRP A 77 1.73 10.41 18.95
C TRP A 77 2.69 11.22 19.82
N SER A 78 3.53 10.55 20.61
CA SER A 78 4.58 11.24 21.36
C SER A 78 5.63 11.79 20.40
N PRO A 79 6.06 13.06 20.54
CA PRO A 79 7.16 13.63 19.77
C PRO A 79 8.51 13.01 20.11
N GLN A 80 8.56 12.15 21.14
CA GLN A 80 9.76 11.40 21.53
C GLN A 80 9.79 9.98 20.97
N THR A 81 8.79 9.59 20.17
CA THR A 81 8.71 8.24 19.59
C THR A 81 9.13 8.29 18.12
N PRO A 82 10.34 7.78 17.78
CA PRO A 82 10.78 7.58 16.42
C PRO A 82 9.78 6.71 15.65
N LYS A 83 9.48 7.11 14.42
CA LYS A 83 8.51 6.43 13.57
C LYS A 83 8.93 6.47 12.11
N LEU A 84 8.87 5.33 11.46
CA LEU A 84 8.94 5.21 10.01
C LEU A 84 7.57 5.56 9.45
N ILE A 85 7.55 6.28 8.35
CA ILE A 85 6.34 6.65 7.61
C ILE A 85 6.45 6.07 6.20
N LEU A 86 5.49 5.20 5.86
CA LEU A 86 5.25 4.73 4.51
C LEU A 86 4.03 5.46 3.96
N GLY A 87 4.24 6.45 3.09
CA GLY A 87 3.18 7.13 2.37
C GLY A 87 2.77 6.32 1.15
N THR A 88 1.47 6.11 0.93
CA THR A 88 0.97 5.41 -0.26
C THR A 88 -0.25 6.11 -0.87
N SER A 89 -0.34 6.08 -2.19
CA SER A 89 -1.49 6.61 -2.93
C SER A 89 -1.71 5.80 -4.20
N THR A 90 -2.97 5.55 -4.54
CA THR A 90 -3.37 5.04 -5.84
C THR A 90 -4.17 6.11 -6.56
N ASP A 91 -3.70 6.55 -7.71
CA ASP A 91 -4.43 7.48 -8.58
C ASP A 91 -4.29 7.06 -10.05
N ASN A 92 -5.41 6.99 -10.77
CA ASN A 92 -5.43 6.69 -12.22
C ASN A 92 -4.63 5.43 -12.65
N GLY A 93 -4.61 4.38 -11.83
CA GLY A 93 -3.82 3.17 -12.11
C GLY A 93 -2.31 3.37 -11.92
N ILE A 94 -1.92 4.34 -11.10
CA ILE A 94 -0.55 4.56 -10.66
C ILE A 94 -0.50 4.44 -9.14
N LEU A 95 0.35 3.55 -8.65
CA LEU A 95 0.75 3.48 -7.25
C LEU A 95 1.92 4.43 -7.02
N TYR A 96 1.73 5.37 -6.10
CA TYR A 96 2.77 6.22 -5.56
C TYR A 96 3.13 5.75 -4.16
N TRP A 97 4.42 5.74 -3.83
CA TRP A 97 4.86 5.44 -2.49
C TRP A 97 6.12 6.22 -2.10
N SER A 98 6.30 6.46 -0.81
CA SER A 98 7.51 7.06 -0.25
C SER A 98 7.79 6.49 1.13
N VAL A 99 9.06 6.49 1.52
CA VAL A 99 9.49 6.07 2.86
C VAL A 99 10.32 7.17 3.51
N SER A 100 9.94 7.55 4.71
CA SER A 100 10.61 8.58 5.51
C SER A 100 10.53 8.23 6.99
N TYR A 101 11.11 9.07 7.85
CA TYR A 101 10.98 8.95 9.29
C TYR A 101 10.63 10.31 9.91
N VAL A 102 10.03 10.27 11.10
CA VAL A 102 9.68 11.44 11.92
C VAL A 102 10.14 11.15 13.35
N ASP A 103 10.60 12.19 14.04
CA ASP A 103 11.10 12.12 15.43
C ASP A 103 12.29 11.15 15.64
N GLY A 104 12.99 10.81 14.56
CA GLY A 104 14.15 9.90 14.54
C GLY A 104 13.91 8.63 13.74
N ASP A 105 14.98 7.86 13.49
CA ASP A 105 14.90 6.55 12.83
C ASP A 105 14.66 5.43 13.86
N PRO A 106 13.47 4.80 13.89
CA PRO A 106 13.19 3.69 14.83
C PRO A 106 14.01 2.43 14.56
N PHE A 107 14.57 2.29 13.35
CA PHE A 107 15.29 1.12 12.88
C PHE A 107 16.77 1.42 12.63
N ALA A 108 17.33 2.45 13.28
CA ALA A 108 18.74 2.79 13.15
C ALA A 108 19.64 1.57 13.43
N GLY A 109 20.50 1.21 12.47
CA GLY A 109 21.36 0.03 12.53
C GLY A 109 20.67 -1.30 12.16
N GLN A 110 19.41 -1.27 11.73
CA GLN A 110 18.65 -2.41 11.20
C GLN A 110 18.33 -2.20 9.72
N ASN A 111 18.05 -3.29 9.00
CA ASN A 111 17.67 -3.23 7.59
C ASN A 111 16.17 -3.01 7.44
N VAL A 112 15.79 -1.89 6.80
CA VAL A 112 14.43 -1.61 6.34
C VAL A 112 14.42 -1.72 4.82
N ALA A 113 13.49 -2.50 4.27
CA ALA A 113 13.30 -2.63 2.84
C ALA A 113 11.83 -2.41 2.48
N VAL A 114 11.59 -1.56 1.49
CA VAL A 114 10.30 -1.47 0.82
C VAL A 114 10.46 -2.05 -0.57
N THR A 115 9.61 -3.03 -0.88
CA THR A 115 9.55 -3.67 -2.20
C THR A 115 8.11 -3.67 -2.67
N SER A 116 7.91 -3.40 -3.94
CA SER A 116 6.63 -3.48 -4.62
C SER A 116 6.59 -4.75 -5.46
N ALA A 117 5.51 -5.53 -5.33
CA ALA A 117 5.32 -6.75 -6.09
C ALA A 117 4.57 -6.45 -7.40
N GLY A 118 5.25 -6.62 -8.54
CA GLY A 118 4.67 -6.87 -9.86
C GLY A 118 5.03 -8.28 -10.33
N ARG A 119 4.28 -8.87 -11.27
CA ARG A 119 4.57 -10.22 -11.80
C ARG A 119 6.03 -10.33 -12.27
N VAL A 120 6.85 -11.03 -11.48
CA VAL A 120 8.12 -11.74 -11.75
C VAL A 120 9.26 -11.05 -12.52
N ALA A 121 9.07 -9.86 -13.09
CA ALA A 121 10.13 -9.09 -13.75
C ALA A 121 10.01 -7.56 -13.57
N ASP A 122 8.94 -7.09 -12.94
CA ASP A 122 8.66 -5.67 -12.74
C ASP A 122 8.64 -5.36 -11.24
N VAL A 123 9.83 -5.13 -10.68
CA VAL A 123 10.00 -4.56 -9.33
C VAL A 123 9.79 -3.05 -9.48
N CYS A 124 8.76 -2.50 -8.84
CA CYS A 124 8.45 -1.07 -8.90
C CYS A 124 9.34 -0.26 -7.95
N GLN A 125 10.64 -0.35 -8.23
CA GLN A 125 11.73 0.16 -7.41
C GLN A 125 11.75 -0.47 -6.00
N ASN A 126 12.92 -0.42 -5.38
CA ASN A 126 13.11 -0.79 -4.00
C ASN A 126 13.75 0.39 -3.27
N SER A 127 13.53 0.45 -1.96
CA SER A 127 14.31 1.33 -1.11
C SER A 127 14.92 0.49 0.01
N THR A 128 16.23 0.61 0.19
CA THR A 128 16.97 0.09 1.35
C THR A 128 17.22 1.27 2.28
N GLY A 129 16.26 1.56 3.17
CA GLY A 129 16.27 2.72 4.06
C GLY A 129 15.34 3.85 3.61
N TYR A 130 15.68 5.08 4.03
CA TYR A 130 14.87 6.28 3.83
C TYR A 130 15.50 7.16 2.75
N ASP A 131 15.12 6.96 1.50
CA ASP A 131 15.65 7.77 0.40
C ASP A 131 14.97 9.15 0.26
N GLY A 132 13.86 9.38 0.96
CA GLY A 132 13.09 10.61 0.92
C GLY A 132 12.46 10.89 -0.44
N LYS A 133 12.40 9.90 -1.33
CA LYS A 133 11.88 10.03 -2.69
C LYS A 133 10.44 9.54 -2.77
N VAL A 134 9.74 10.05 -3.79
CA VAL A 134 8.46 9.49 -4.21
C VAL A 134 8.73 8.59 -5.39
N HIS A 135 8.29 7.34 -5.27
CA HIS A 135 8.32 6.33 -6.30
C HIS A 135 6.93 6.24 -6.93
N ALA A 136 6.88 5.95 -8.22
CA ALA A 136 5.63 5.82 -8.97
C ALA A 136 5.67 4.57 -9.85
N TRP A 137 4.55 3.88 -9.93
CA TRP A 137 4.41 2.67 -10.73
C TRP A 137 3.03 2.49 -11.34
N GLN A 138 2.98 2.13 -12.61
CA GLN A 138 1.72 1.86 -13.29
C GLN A 138 1.16 0.48 -12.91
N THR A 139 0.08 0.47 -12.12
CA THR A 139 -0.69 -0.72 -11.80
C THR A 139 -1.56 -1.08 -13.01
N GLU A 140 -1.00 -1.94 -13.89
CA GLU A 140 -1.52 -2.39 -15.20
C GLU A 140 -1.35 -1.42 -16.39
N LYS A 141 -0.57 -1.86 -17.39
CA LYS A 141 -0.73 -1.41 -18.78
C LYS A 141 -2.09 -1.89 -19.28
N ARG A 142 -3.00 -0.96 -19.57
CA ARG A 142 -4.13 -1.24 -20.47
C ARG A 142 -3.55 -1.70 -21.81
N ARG A 143 -3.65 -2.99 -22.12
CA ARG A 143 -3.69 -3.45 -23.51
C ARG A 143 -5.12 -3.21 -23.99
N GLY A 144 -5.33 -2.07 -24.63
CA GLY A 144 -6.52 -1.72 -25.41
C GLY A 144 -6.06 -0.94 -26.61
#